data_AF-I7GD08-F1
#
_entry.id   AF-I7GD08-F1
#
_cell.length_a   1.000
_cell.length_b   1.000
_cell.length_c   1.000
_cell.angle_alpha   90.00
_cell.angle_beta   90.00
_cell.angle_gamma   90.00
#
_symmetry.space_group_name_H-M   'P 1'
#
loop_
_entity.id
_entity.type
_entity.pdbx_description
1 polymer ?
#
loop_
_entity_poly.entity_id
_entity_poly.type
_entity_poly.pdbx_seq_one_letter_code
_entity_poly.pdbx_strand_id
1 'polypeptide(L)'
;MEEEVRLKKRKRRRNVDKDPAKEDVEKAKKRRGRPPAEKLSPNPPKLTKQMNAIIDTVINYKDSSGRQLSEVFIQLPSRKELPEYYELIRKPVDFKKIKERIRNHKYRSLGDLEKDVMLLCHNAQAFNLEGSQIYEDSIVLQSVFKSARQKIAKEEESEDESNEEEEEEEGEESESEAKSVKV
;
A
#
# COMPACT_ATOMS: atom_id res chain seq x y z
N MET A 1 -39.06 21.00 -24.53
CA MET A 1 -39.26 21.92 -25.67
C MET A 1 -38.28 23.06 -25.45
N GLU A 2 -37.02 22.81 -25.80
CA GLU A 2 -36.38 23.24 -27.07
C GLU A 2 -35.85 24.67 -26.89
N GLU A 3 -34.56 24.82 -26.56
CA GLU A 3 -33.44 24.95 -27.51
C GLU A 3 -33.54 26.25 -28.30
N GLU A 4 -32.71 27.25 -27.95
CA GLU A 4 -32.45 28.38 -28.85
C GLU A 4 -31.02 28.37 -29.37
N VAL A 5 -30.98 28.46 -30.69
CA VAL A 5 -29.91 28.11 -31.61
C VAL A 5 -29.12 29.36 -31.97
N ARG A 6 -27.81 29.15 -32.13
CA ARG A 6 -26.82 30.00 -32.81
C ARG A 6 -27.38 30.79 -33.99
N LEU A 7 -26.84 31.99 -34.25
CA LEU A 7 -26.51 32.41 -35.62
C LEU A 7 -25.40 33.47 -35.68
N LYS A 8 -24.67 33.43 -36.79
CA LYS A 8 -23.31 33.89 -37.04
C LYS A 8 -23.25 35.26 -37.74
N LYS A 9 -22.07 35.89 -37.60
CA LYS A 9 -21.32 36.71 -38.59
C LYS A 9 -21.78 38.15 -38.88
N ARG A 10 -20.84 39.09 -38.68
CA ARG A 10 -20.48 40.10 -39.71
C ARG A 10 -19.05 40.63 -39.53
N LYS A 11 -18.46 41.00 -40.68
CA LYS A 11 -17.04 41.08 -41.05
C LYS A 11 -16.71 42.53 -41.45
N ARG A 12 -15.54 43.09 -41.09
CA ARG A 12 -14.83 44.24 -41.73
C ARG A 12 -13.50 44.50 -40.98
N ARG A 13 -12.34 43.95 -41.39
CA ARG A 13 -11.31 44.46 -42.34
C ARG A 13 -10.77 45.88 -42.08
N ARG A 14 -9.45 45.97 -41.82
CA ARG A 14 -8.50 46.90 -42.48
C ARG A 14 -7.03 46.42 -42.29
N ASN A 15 -6.28 46.35 -43.41
CA ASN A 15 -4.82 46.19 -43.56
C ASN A 15 -4.08 47.35 -42.83
N VAL A 16 -2.76 47.35 -42.54
CA VAL A 16 -1.52 47.28 -43.36
C VAL A 16 -0.38 47.10 -42.32
N ASP A 17 0.59 46.19 -42.45
CA ASP A 17 1.86 46.39 -43.16
C ASP A 17 2.61 45.07 -43.40
N LYS A 18 3.46 45.07 -44.42
CA LYS A 18 4.04 43.93 -45.11
C LYS A 18 5.56 43.99 -44.98
N ASP A 19 6.19 43.00 -44.34
CA ASP A 19 7.58 42.64 -44.64
C ASP A 19 7.79 41.11 -44.44
N PRO A 20 8.55 40.42 -45.32
CA PRO A 20 8.62 38.96 -45.34
C PRO A 20 9.96 38.43 -44.85
N ALA A 21 9.97 37.54 -43.86
CA ALA A 21 11.05 36.57 -43.70
C ALA A 21 10.59 35.37 -42.87
N LYS A 22 10.91 34.21 -43.43
CA LYS A 22 10.60 32.85 -43.01
C LYS A 22 11.28 32.52 -41.67
N GLU A 23 10.61 31.79 -40.79
CA GLU A 23 10.92 30.38 -40.51
C GLU A 23 10.03 29.80 -39.41
N ASP A 24 9.68 28.54 -39.65
CA ASP A 24 8.75 27.67 -38.98
C ASP A 24 9.38 27.08 -37.71
N VAL A 25 8.85 27.38 -36.52
CA VAL A 25 8.88 26.46 -35.36
C VAL A 25 7.68 26.75 -34.45
N GLU A 26 6.58 26.02 -34.64
CA GLU A 26 5.54 25.90 -33.61
C GLU A 26 6.14 25.26 -32.33
N LYS A 27 6.51 26.09 -31.35
CA LYS A 27 6.75 25.62 -29.98
C LYS A 27 5.42 25.29 -29.33
N ALA A 28 4.97 24.05 -29.53
CA ALA A 28 3.88 23.43 -28.78
C ALA A 28 4.10 23.65 -27.27
N LYS A 29 3.19 24.39 -26.64
CA LYS A 29 3.17 24.63 -25.20
C LYS A 29 3.00 23.29 -24.48
N LYS A 30 4.11 22.69 -24.03
CA LYS A 30 4.12 21.51 -23.16
C LYS A 30 3.32 21.84 -21.89
N ARG A 31 2.09 21.33 -21.82
CA ARG A 31 1.31 21.29 -20.59
C ARG A 31 2.14 20.51 -19.57
N ARG A 32 2.53 21.16 -18.47
CA ARG A 32 3.24 20.51 -17.36
C ARG A 32 2.30 19.48 -16.74
N GLY A 33 2.34 18.26 -17.24
CA GLY A 33 1.74 17.10 -16.60
C GLY A 33 2.53 16.79 -15.33
N ARG A 34 1.82 16.35 -14.28
CA ARG A 34 2.44 15.74 -13.10
C ARG A 34 3.45 14.69 -13.59
N PRO A 35 4.71 14.70 -13.12
CA PRO A 35 5.67 13.67 -13.51
C PRO A 35 5.03 12.29 -13.26
N PRO A 36 5.27 11.30 -14.15
CA PRO A 36 4.76 9.95 -13.95
C PRO A 36 5.08 9.52 -12.53
N ALA A 37 4.08 9.02 -11.79
CA ALA A 37 4.35 8.46 -10.47
C ALA A 37 5.42 7.39 -10.65
N GLU A 38 6.60 7.64 -10.10
CA GLU A 38 7.74 6.73 -10.18
C GLU A 38 7.27 5.41 -9.55
N LYS A 39 6.96 4.45 -10.41
CA LYS A 39 6.55 3.11 -9.97
C LYS A 39 7.82 2.50 -9.40
N LEU A 40 7.87 2.44 -8.07
CA LEU A 40 8.98 1.79 -7.39
C LEU A 40 9.13 0.37 -7.93
N SER A 41 10.36 -0.14 -7.96
CA SER A 41 10.60 -1.54 -8.31
C SER A 41 9.76 -2.46 -7.41
N PRO A 42 9.20 -3.55 -7.96
CA PRO A 42 8.47 -4.53 -7.18
C PRO A 42 9.33 -5.09 -6.04
N ASN A 43 8.68 -5.37 -4.91
CA ASN A 43 9.31 -6.11 -3.82
C ASN A 43 9.46 -7.59 -4.19
N PRO A 44 10.36 -8.33 -3.54
CA PRO A 44 10.36 -9.79 -3.61
C PRO A 44 8.96 -10.37 -3.32
N PRO A 45 8.52 -11.40 -4.05
CA PRO A 45 7.21 -12.02 -3.83
C PRO A 45 7.02 -12.51 -2.39
N LYS A 46 8.07 -13.08 -1.77
CA LYS A 46 8.09 -13.53 -0.37
C LYS A 46 7.65 -12.41 0.58
N LEU A 47 8.34 -11.26 0.53
CA LEU A 47 8.01 -10.10 1.38
C LEU A 47 6.57 -9.60 1.18
N THR A 48 6.10 -9.54 -0.07
CA THR A 48 4.73 -9.10 -0.37
C THR A 48 3.69 -10.10 0.15
N LYS A 49 3.95 -11.41 0.03
CA LYS A 49 3.10 -12.48 0.57
C LYS A 49 3.02 -12.38 2.09
N GLN A 50 4.14 -12.20 2.77
CA GLN A 50 4.19 -12.03 4.23
C GLN A 50 3.38 -10.81 4.69
N MET A 51 3.58 -9.64 4.08
CA MET A 51 2.83 -8.43 4.40
C MET A 51 1.31 -8.64 4.28
N ASN A 52 0.87 -9.30 3.20
CA ASN A 52 -0.55 -9.61 3.02
C ASN A 52 -1.05 -10.60 4.07
N ALA A 53 -0.32 -11.68 4.34
CA ALA A 53 -0.70 -12.67 5.34
C ALA A 53 -0.89 -12.05 6.74
N ILE A 54 0.02 -11.17 7.16
CA ILE A 54 -0.10 -10.44 8.44
C ILE A 54 -1.34 -9.57 8.44
N ILE A 55 -1.54 -8.74 7.40
CA ILE A 55 -2.66 -7.82 7.35
C ILE A 55 -4.00 -8.54 7.24
N ASP A 56 -4.08 -9.63 6.48
CA ASP A 56 -5.29 -10.44 6.39
C ASP A 56 -5.59 -11.14 7.72
N THR A 57 -4.58 -11.57 8.47
CA THR A 57 -4.75 -12.10 9.84
C THR A 57 -5.35 -11.05 10.76
N VAL A 58 -4.83 -9.82 10.74
CA VAL A 58 -5.32 -8.72 11.58
C VAL A 58 -6.74 -8.30 11.18
N ILE A 59 -7.01 -8.18 9.88
CA ILE A 59 -8.34 -7.78 9.38
C ILE A 59 -9.39 -8.85 9.71
N ASN A 60 -9.08 -10.12 9.52
CA ASN A 60 -10.05 -11.20 9.71
C ASN A 60 -10.15 -11.66 11.16
N TYR A 61 -9.41 -11.05 12.08
CA TYR A 61 -9.45 -11.40 13.49
C TYR A 61 -10.84 -11.14 14.09
N LYS A 62 -11.35 -12.16 14.78
CA LYS A 62 -12.64 -12.14 15.47
C LYS A 62 -12.43 -12.43 16.94
N ASP A 63 -13.17 -11.71 17.78
CA ASP A 63 -13.21 -11.99 19.22
C ASP A 63 -14.04 -13.25 19.53
N SER A 64 -14.15 -13.59 20.82
CA SER A 64 -14.93 -14.74 21.30
C SER A 64 -16.42 -14.67 20.96
N SER A 65 -16.95 -13.49 20.66
CA SER A 65 -18.33 -13.30 20.21
C SER A 65 -18.50 -13.47 18.69
N GLY A 66 -17.39 -13.68 17.96
CA GLY A 66 -17.37 -13.74 16.50
C GLY A 66 -17.38 -12.38 15.82
N ARG A 67 -17.27 -11.28 16.58
CA ARG A 67 -17.24 -9.91 16.06
C ARG A 67 -15.85 -9.62 15.48
N GLN A 68 -15.83 -9.06 14.28
CA GLN A 68 -14.58 -8.66 13.62
C GLN A 68 -14.14 -7.29 14.13
N LEU A 69 -12.98 -7.25 14.79
CA LEU A 69 -12.52 -6.03 15.46
C LEU A 69 -12.07 -4.94 14.49
N SER A 70 -11.65 -5.34 13.28
CA SER A 70 -11.07 -4.42 12.31
C SER A 70 -12.11 -3.55 11.59
N GLU A 71 -13.41 -3.80 11.75
CA GLU A 71 -14.48 -3.26 10.88
C GLU A 71 -14.44 -1.74 10.76
N VAL A 72 -14.35 -1.04 11.90
CA VAL A 72 -14.29 0.43 11.97
C VAL A 72 -12.94 1.02 11.49
N PHE A 73 -11.92 0.18 11.30
CA PHE A 73 -10.58 0.57 10.88
C PHE A 73 -10.33 0.33 9.38
N ILE A 74 -11.28 -0.27 8.66
CA ILE A 74 -11.15 -0.58 7.24
C ILE A 74 -11.06 0.69 6.40
N GLN A 75 -11.92 1.68 6.70
CA GLN A 75 -12.04 2.92 5.95
C GLN A 75 -12.33 4.07 6.92
N LEU A 76 -11.48 5.09 6.91
CA LEU A 76 -11.77 6.30 7.67
C LEU A 76 -13.01 7.02 7.13
N PRO A 77 -13.82 7.66 8.00
CA PRO A 77 -14.85 8.60 7.59
C PRO A 77 -14.26 9.70 6.73
N SER A 78 -15.02 10.24 5.78
CA SER A 78 -14.54 11.37 4.96
C SER A 78 -14.38 12.64 5.81
N ARG A 79 -13.55 13.57 5.32
CA ARG A 79 -13.39 14.91 5.95
C ARG A 79 -14.69 15.71 6.09
N LYS A 80 -15.71 15.37 5.30
CA LYS A 80 -17.03 16.01 5.39
C LYS A 80 -17.91 15.39 6.48
N GLU A 81 -17.78 14.08 6.68
CA GLU A 81 -18.57 13.32 7.65
C GLU A 81 -18.04 13.50 9.07
N LEU A 82 -16.72 13.60 9.23
CA LEU A 82 -16.08 13.75 10.54
C LEU A 82 -14.88 14.71 10.46
N PRO A 83 -15.11 16.03 10.28
CA PRO A 83 -14.03 17.00 10.14
C PRO A 83 -13.12 17.06 11.37
N GLU A 84 -13.66 16.93 12.59
CA GLU A 84 -12.93 17.05 13.86
C GLU A 84 -11.80 16.00 13.97
N TYR A 85 -12.02 14.79 13.43
CA TYR A 85 -11.00 13.76 13.37
C TYR A 85 -9.76 14.24 12.61
N TYR A 86 -9.93 14.97 11.52
CA TYR A 86 -8.84 15.44 10.68
C TYR A 86 -8.19 16.73 11.16
N GLU A 87 -8.79 17.41 12.14
CA GLU A 87 -8.18 18.52 12.85
C GLU A 87 -7.23 18.01 13.94
N LEU A 88 -7.64 16.94 14.66
CA LEU A 88 -6.83 16.34 15.72
C LEU A 88 -5.75 15.40 15.18
N ILE A 89 -6.11 14.52 14.24
CA ILE A 89 -5.23 13.45 13.74
C ILE A 89 -4.41 13.94 12.54
N ARG A 90 -3.12 14.17 12.79
CA ARG A 90 -2.19 14.73 11.80
C ARG A 90 -1.87 13.80 10.63
N LYS A 91 -1.83 12.48 10.88
CA LYS A 91 -1.47 11.46 9.87
C LYS A 91 -2.54 10.36 9.81
N PRO A 92 -3.71 10.64 9.22
CA PRO A 92 -4.77 9.64 9.07
C PRO A 92 -4.31 8.45 8.21
N VAL A 93 -4.66 7.24 8.63
CA VAL A 93 -4.39 5.99 7.91
C VAL A 93 -5.47 4.96 8.28
N ASP A 94 -5.89 4.16 7.30
CA ASP A 94 -6.81 3.01 7.46
C ASP A 94 -6.21 1.76 6.80
N PHE A 95 -6.83 0.59 7.04
CA PHE A 95 -6.38 -0.66 6.43
C PHE A 95 -6.48 -0.66 4.91
N LYS A 96 -7.43 0.06 4.32
CA LYS A 96 -7.49 0.23 2.86
C LYS A 96 -6.24 0.93 2.33
N LYS A 97 -5.77 1.98 3.02
CA LYS A 97 -4.53 2.68 2.67
C LYS A 97 -3.30 1.81 2.86
N ILE A 98 -3.26 1.01 3.92
CA ILE A 98 -2.18 0.06 4.18
C ILE A 98 -2.12 -0.99 3.06
N LYS A 99 -3.25 -1.61 2.70
CA LYS A 99 -3.34 -2.56 1.56
C LYS A 99 -2.92 -1.93 0.24
N GLU A 100 -3.31 -0.67 -0.01
CA GLU A 100 -2.86 0.08 -1.19
C GLU A 100 -1.34 0.27 -1.19
N ARG A 101 -0.74 0.59 -0.03
CA ARG A 101 0.71 0.76 0.13
C ARG A 101 1.47 -0.55 -0.07
N ILE A 102 0.95 -1.70 0.37
CA ILE A 102 1.52 -3.03 0.08
C ILE A 102 1.53 -3.27 -1.43
N ARG A 103 0.37 -3.13 -2.10
CA ARG A 103 0.24 -3.36 -3.55
C ARG A 103 1.13 -2.44 -4.38
N ASN A 104 1.36 -1.22 -3.91
CA ASN A 104 2.22 -0.24 -4.57
C ASN A 104 3.70 -0.35 -4.15
N HIS A 105 4.08 -1.42 -3.44
CA HIS A 105 5.42 -1.69 -2.93
C HIS A 105 6.00 -0.51 -2.12
N LYS A 106 5.16 0.21 -1.36
CA LYS A 106 5.61 1.37 -0.58
C LYS A 106 6.35 0.97 0.70
N TYR A 107 6.07 -0.21 1.23
CA TYR A 107 6.81 -0.78 2.35
C TYR A 107 7.99 -1.59 1.84
N ARG A 108 9.18 -1.38 2.41
CA ARG A 108 10.40 -2.10 2.01
C ARG A 108 10.84 -3.13 3.04
N SER A 109 10.16 -3.17 4.17
CA SER A 109 10.35 -4.12 5.25
C SER A 109 9.05 -4.32 6.02
N LEU A 110 8.96 -5.41 6.79
CA LEU A 110 7.85 -5.60 7.75
C LEU A 110 7.81 -4.50 8.82
N GLY A 111 8.96 -3.87 9.12
CA GLY A 111 9.02 -2.72 10.03
C GLY A 111 8.31 -1.47 9.48
N ASP A 112 8.31 -1.26 8.16
CA ASP A 112 7.56 -0.14 7.57
C ASP A 112 6.05 -0.37 7.62
N LEU A 113 5.62 -1.62 7.43
CA LEU A 113 4.23 -2.03 7.62
C LEU A 113 3.80 -1.82 9.08
N GLU A 114 4.62 -2.29 10.03
CA GLU A 114 4.37 -2.13 11.46
C GLU A 114 4.17 -0.67 11.85
N LYS A 115 5.03 0.24 11.37
CA LYS A 115 4.89 1.69 11.67
C LYS A 115 3.50 2.21 11.33
N ASP A 116 2.94 1.82 10.19
CA ASP A 116 1.61 2.28 9.76
C ASP A 116 0.47 1.59 10.52
N VAL A 117 0.61 0.30 10.87
CA VAL A 117 -0.39 -0.40 11.71
C VAL A 117 -0.41 0.17 13.13
N MET A 118 0.78 0.44 13.71
CA MET A 118 0.89 1.08 15.01
C MET A 118 0.36 2.51 14.97
N LEU A 119 0.61 3.26 13.88
CA LEU A 119 0.04 4.58 13.67
C LEU A 119 -1.49 4.55 13.60
N LEU A 120 -2.07 3.59 12.88
CA LEU A 120 -3.53 3.40 12.81
C LEU A 120 -4.12 3.23 14.21
N CYS A 121 -3.54 2.34 15.01
CA CYS A 121 -4.02 2.06 16.36
C CYS A 121 -3.80 3.26 17.30
N HIS A 122 -2.64 3.92 17.22
CA HIS A 122 -2.35 5.12 18.01
C HIS A 122 -3.30 6.27 17.68
N ASN A 123 -3.63 6.48 16.40
CA ASN A 123 -4.62 7.49 15.99
C ASN A 123 -6.00 7.19 16.59
N ALA A 124 -6.39 5.92 16.63
CA ALA A 124 -7.64 5.50 17.26
C ALA A 124 -7.63 5.79 18.76
N GLN A 125 -6.52 5.49 19.44
CA GLN A 125 -6.33 5.75 20.87
C GLN A 125 -6.28 7.24 21.20
N ALA A 126 -5.74 8.06 20.30
CA ALA A 126 -5.65 9.51 20.48
C ALA A 126 -6.99 10.23 20.26
N PHE A 127 -7.87 9.68 19.41
CA PHE A 127 -9.17 10.29 19.11
C PHE A 127 -10.30 9.75 20.01
N ASN A 128 -10.26 8.47 20.36
CA ASN A 128 -11.31 7.83 21.14
C ASN A 128 -10.95 7.81 22.63
N LEU A 129 -11.97 7.85 23.48
CA LEU A 129 -11.79 7.78 24.93
C LEU A 129 -11.26 6.41 25.36
N GLU A 130 -10.37 6.39 26.35
CA GLU A 130 -9.90 5.17 27.00
C GLU A 130 -11.10 4.36 27.55
N GLY A 131 -11.07 3.04 27.41
CA GLY A 131 -12.20 2.16 27.76
C GLY A 131 -13.34 2.12 26.74
N SER A 132 -13.33 2.97 25.70
CA SER A 132 -14.28 2.83 24.60
C SER A 132 -13.96 1.61 23.74
N GLN A 133 -14.98 1.04 23.09
CA GLN A 133 -14.81 -0.18 22.28
C GLN A 133 -13.74 -0.03 21.19
N ILE A 134 -13.70 1.12 20.49
CA ILE A 134 -12.70 1.38 19.43
C ILE A 134 -11.29 1.49 20.02
N TYR A 135 -11.16 2.08 21.20
CA TYR A 135 -9.89 2.16 21.91
C TYR A 135 -9.38 0.77 22.27
N GLU A 136 -10.21 -0.05 22.92
CA GLU A 136 -9.84 -1.42 23.32
C GLU A 136 -9.56 -2.32 22.12
N ASP A 137 -10.41 -2.27 21.09
CA ASP A 137 -10.22 -3.03 19.85
C ASP A 137 -8.85 -2.71 19.21
N SER A 138 -8.41 -1.45 19.26
CA SER A 138 -7.10 -1.06 18.71
C SER A 138 -5.92 -1.70 19.46
N ILE A 139 -6.02 -1.88 20.78
CA ILE A 139 -4.98 -2.52 21.61
C ILE A 139 -4.90 -4.01 21.28
N VAL A 140 -6.06 -4.65 21.14
CA VAL A 140 -6.12 -6.07 20.74
C VAL A 140 -5.50 -6.25 19.36
N LEU A 141 -5.86 -5.40 18.38
CA LEU A 141 -5.31 -5.49 17.03
C LEU A 141 -3.80 -5.24 16.97
N GLN A 142 -3.23 -4.38 17.83
CA GLN A 142 -1.77 -4.25 17.96
C GLN A 142 -1.12 -5.58 18.40
N SER A 143 -1.74 -6.27 19.35
CA SER A 143 -1.25 -7.56 19.87
C SER A 143 -1.37 -8.64 18.80
N VAL A 144 -2.50 -8.72 18.09
CA VAL A 144 -2.70 -9.63 16.97
C VAL A 144 -1.65 -9.41 15.87
N PHE A 145 -1.36 -8.16 15.51
CA PHE A 145 -0.33 -7.85 14.53
C PHE A 145 1.05 -8.36 14.96
N LYS A 146 1.46 -8.08 16.20
CA LYS A 146 2.77 -8.51 16.73
C LYS A 146 2.89 -10.04 16.74
N SER A 147 1.85 -10.74 17.20
CA SER A 147 1.81 -12.20 17.20
C SER A 147 1.85 -12.78 15.78
N ALA A 148 1.07 -12.23 14.84
CA ALA A 148 1.07 -12.67 13.45
C ALA A 148 2.43 -12.48 12.78
N ARG A 149 3.10 -11.35 13.04
CA ARG A 149 4.45 -11.10 12.54
C ARG A 149 5.48 -12.07 13.13
N GLN A 150 5.42 -12.32 14.44
CA GLN A 150 6.34 -13.25 15.09
C GLN A 150 6.16 -14.68 14.57
N LYS A 151 4.91 -15.10 14.34
CA LYS A 151 4.61 -16.42 13.78
C LYS A 151 5.26 -16.60 12.40
N ILE A 152 5.11 -15.63 11.50
CA ILE A 152 5.70 -15.69 10.16
C ILE A 152 7.24 -15.66 10.23
N ALA A 153 7.82 -14.87 11.13
CA ALA A 153 9.27 -14.84 11.28
C ALA A 153 9.85 -16.20 11.73
N LYS A 154 9.13 -16.93 12.58
CA LYS A 154 9.54 -18.28 13.01
C LYS A 154 9.36 -19.34 11.92
N GLU A 155 8.28 -19.24 11.14
CA GLU A 155 8.06 -20.13 10.00
C GLU A 155 9.20 -20.02 8.96
N GLU A 156 9.77 -18.82 8.77
CA GLU A 156 10.94 -18.65 7.89
C GLU A 156 12.20 -19.34 8.43
N GLU A 157 12.48 -19.20 9.73
CA GLU A 157 13.65 -19.82 10.35
C GLU A 157 13.59 -21.35 10.22
N SER A 158 12.39 -21.94 10.38
CA SER A 158 12.21 -23.38 10.17
C SER A 158 12.24 -23.84 8.70
N GLU A 159 11.77 -23.01 7.76
CA GLU A 159 11.82 -23.34 6.32
C GLU A 159 13.27 -23.30 5.81
N ASP A 160 14.05 -22.31 6.26
CA ASP A 160 15.46 -22.17 5.89
C ASP A 160 16.31 -23.32 6.49
N GLU A 161 16.08 -23.73 7.76
CA GLU A 161 16.74 -24.90 8.37
C GLU A 161 16.43 -26.20 7.63
N SER A 162 15.18 -26.45 7.25
CA SER A 162 14.81 -27.67 6.51
C SER A 162 15.42 -27.75 5.11
N ASN A 163 15.62 -26.60 4.46
CA ASN A 163 16.18 -26.57 3.11
C ASN A 163 17.71 -26.71 3.13
N GLU A 164 18.38 -26.31 4.22
CA GLU A 164 19.81 -26.58 4.43
C GLU A 164 20.06 -28.07 4.72
N GLU A 165 19.19 -28.74 5.49
CA GLU A 165 19.29 -30.19 5.75
C GLU A 165 19.08 -31.04 4.47
N GLU A 166 18.15 -30.66 3.59
CA GLU A 166 17.92 -31.35 2.31
C GLU A 166 19.10 -31.17 1.32
N GLU A 167 19.74 -30.00 1.29
CA GLU A 167 20.93 -29.76 0.44
C GLU A 167 22.18 -30.52 0.96
N GLU A 168 22.30 -30.71 2.28
CA GLU A 168 23.36 -31.55 2.87
C GLU A 168 23.14 -33.04 2.56
N GLU A 169 21.90 -33.56 2.65
CA GLU A 169 21.60 -34.96 2.29
C GLU A 169 21.81 -35.26 0.79
N GLU A 170 21.37 -34.39 -0.12
CA GLU A 170 21.61 -34.57 -1.57
C GLU A 170 23.11 -34.45 -1.93
N GLY A 171 23.86 -33.62 -1.20
CA GLY A 171 25.31 -33.48 -1.35
C GLY A 171 26.08 -34.74 -0.93
N GLU A 172 25.68 -35.37 0.18
CA GLU A 172 26.28 -36.61 0.65
C GLU A 172 25.92 -37.82 -0.23
N GLU A 173 24.68 -37.89 -0.74
CA GLU A 173 24.25 -38.96 -1.64
C GLU A 173 25.01 -38.91 -2.98
N SER A 174 25.20 -37.70 -3.54
CA SER A 174 26.00 -37.46 -4.75
C SER A 174 27.47 -37.83 -4.60
N GLU A 175 28.09 -37.54 -3.45
CA GLU A 175 29.49 -37.86 -3.18
C GLU A 175 29.72 -39.37 -2.98
N SER A 176 28.70 -40.08 -2.46
CA SER A 176 28.72 -41.52 -2.28
C SER A 176 28.60 -42.30 -3.61
N GLU A 177 27.78 -41.81 -4.54
CA GLU A 177 27.57 -42.44 -5.84
C GLU A 177 28.80 -42.32 -6.75
N ALA A 178 29.51 -41.17 -6.71
CA ALA A 178 30.74 -40.94 -7.47
C ALA A 178 31.93 -41.83 -7.04
N LYS A 179 31.94 -42.33 -5.79
CA LYS A 179 32.98 -43.23 -5.27
C LYS A 179 32.77 -44.70 -5.66
N SER A 180 31.57 -45.09 -6.09
CA SER A 180 31.21 -46.48 -6.39
C SER A 180 31.47 -46.92 -7.85
N VAL A 181 31.71 -45.97 -8.77
CA VAL A 181 31.85 -46.25 -10.23
C VAL A 181 33.31 -46.52 -10.67
N LYS A 182 34.21 -46.87 -9.73
CA LYS A 182 35.64 -47.08 -10.01
C LYS A 182 36.11 -48.47 -9.61
N VAL A 183 35.66 -49.51 -10.33
CA VAL A 183 36.27 -50.86 -10.36
C VAL A 183 36.20 -51.42 -11.78
#